data_AF-A4CI98-F1
#
_entry.id   AF-A4CI98-F1
#
_cell.length_a   1.000
_cell.length_b   1.000
_cell.length_c   1.000
_cell.angle_alpha   90.00
_cell.angle_beta   90.00
_cell.angle_gamma   90.00
#
_symmetry.space_group_name_H-M   'P 1'
#
loop_
_entity.id
_entity.type
_entity.pdbx_description
1 polymer ?
#
loop_
_entity_poly.entity_id
_entity_poly.type
_entity_poly.pdbx_seq_one_letter_code
_entity_poly.pdbx_strand_id
1 'polypeptide(L)'
;MVKYWQDYYHEYLDGFEKQSDDELVRAFNSQVHNGGWGAAKQGYLAAIRQSLEKRNIDYSEVGDESSMSYRNHVFLVEGKLLRLSAVPIQALIPLVKRHITGCLNIPLSGDLQISHITDESLIVNLDCFPYSMPVSSKALSKFP
;
A
#
# COMPACT_ATOMS: atom_id res chain seq x y z
N MET A 1 -20.21 11.72 -25.19
CA MET A 1 -19.01 11.04 -25.72
C MET A 1 -18.72 9.87 -24.80
N VAL A 2 -18.73 8.63 -25.30
CA VAL A 2 -18.40 7.45 -24.50
C VAL A 2 -16.87 7.37 -24.44
N LYS A 3 -16.29 7.39 -23.23
CA LYS A 3 -14.85 7.16 -23.02
C LYS A 3 -14.58 5.66 -22.99
N TYR A 4 -13.53 5.23 -23.69
CA TYR A 4 -13.02 3.87 -23.63
C TYR A 4 -11.93 3.74 -22.55
N TRP A 5 -11.51 2.52 -22.23
CA TRP A 5 -10.52 2.30 -21.18
C TRP A 5 -9.16 2.94 -21.51
N GLN A 6 -8.82 3.08 -22.80
CA GLN A 6 -7.61 3.75 -23.26
C GLN A 6 -7.62 5.26 -22.93
N ASP A 7 -8.78 5.92 -23.04
CA ASP A 7 -8.89 7.35 -22.70
C ASP A 7 -8.61 7.56 -21.20
N TYR A 8 -9.19 6.69 -20.36
CA TYR A 8 -8.93 6.71 -18.92
C TYR A 8 -7.48 6.35 -18.59
N TYR A 9 -6.89 5.39 -19.29
CA TYR A 9 -5.50 4.99 -19.11
C TYR A 9 -4.56 6.19 -19.29
N HIS A 10 -4.69 6.94 -20.39
CA HIS A 10 -3.83 8.10 -20.63
C HIS A 10 -4.04 9.20 -19.58
N GLU A 11 -5.29 9.50 -19.22
CA GLU A 11 -5.62 10.50 -18.19
C GLU A 11 -5.01 10.14 -16.82
N TYR A 12 -5.10 8.87 -16.42
CA TYR A 12 -4.52 8.42 -15.16
C TYR A 12 -3.00 8.34 -15.20
N LEU A 13 -2.42 7.91 -16.32
CA LEU A 13 -0.96 7.86 -16.49
C LEU A 13 -0.34 9.25 -16.36
N ASP A 14 -0.89 10.25 -17.06
CA ASP A 14 -0.46 11.65 -16.96
C ASP A 14 -0.61 12.22 -15.53
N GLY A 15 -1.62 11.76 -14.80
CA GLY A 15 -1.81 12.07 -13.39
C GLY A 15 -0.72 11.45 -12.52
N PHE A 16 -0.46 10.15 -12.71
CA PHE A 16 0.57 9.43 -11.96
C PHE A 16 1.97 9.94 -12.24
N GLU A 17 2.29 10.43 -13.44
CA GLU A 17 3.61 11.02 -13.72
C GLU A 17 3.97 12.22 -12.82
N LYS A 18 2.95 12.88 -12.25
CA LYS A 18 3.12 14.04 -11.37
C LYS A 18 3.15 13.66 -9.89
N GLN A 19 2.90 12.39 -9.57
CA GLN A 19 2.80 11.89 -8.21
C GLN A 19 4.12 11.30 -7.71
N SER A 20 4.35 11.35 -6.40
CA SER A 20 5.46 10.63 -5.76
C SER A 20 5.25 9.12 -5.78
N ASP A 21 6.26 8.35 -5.36
CA ASP A 21 6.12 6.90 -5.23
C ASP A 21 5.13 6.52 -4.13
N ASP A 22 5.15 7.25 -3.00
CA ASP A 22 4.19 7.09 -1.90
C ASP A 22 2.75 7.33 -2.37
N GLU A 23 2.53 8.35 -3.21
CA GLU A 23 1.22 8.63 -3.80
C GLU A 23 0.75 7.53 -4.76
N LEU A 24 1.67 6.96 -5.55
CA LEU A 24 1.39 5.82 -6.42
C LEU A 24 1.05 4.56 -5.61
N VAL A 25 1.75 4.31 -4.50
CA VAL A 25 1.44 3.21 -3.57
C VAL A 25 0.07 3.41 -2.93
N ARG A 26 -0.28 4.63 -2.53
CA ARG A 26 -1.63 4.96 -2.04
C ARG A 26 -2.70 4.72 -3.11
N ALA A 27 -2.43 5.07 -4.36
CA ALA A 27 -3.31 4.80 -5.49
C ALA A 27 -3.54 3.29 -5.66
N PHE A 28 -2.48 2.47 -5.63
CA PHE A 28 -2.60 1.01 -5.62
C PHE A 28 -3.47 0.52 -4.44
N ASN A 29 -3.13 0.95 -3.23
CA ASN A 29 -3.78 0.54 -1.99
C ASN A 29 -5.25 0.96 -1.90
N SER A 30 -5.66 1.99 -2.64
CA SER A 30 -7.07 2.39 -2.77
C SER A 30 -7.92 1.37 -3.55
N GLN A 31 -7.28 0.50 -4.35
CA GLN A 31 -7.95 -0.52 -5.14
C GLN A 31 -8.12 -1.84 -4.38
N VAL A 32 -7.47 -1.99 -3.23
CA VAL A 32 -7.63 -3.17 -2.38
C VAL A 32 -9.06 -3.24 -1.86
N HIS A 33 -9.73 -4.36 -2.11
CA HIS A 33 -11.17 -4.59 -1.86
C HIS A 33 -12.12 -3.64 -2.61
N ASN A 34 -11.65 -2.92 -3.63
CA ASN A 34 -12.54 -2.19 -4.52
C ASN A 34 -13.20 -3.18 -5.49
N GLY A 35 -14.47 -3.52 -5.29
CA GLY A 35 -15.20 -4.51 -6.10
C GLY A 35 -15.77 -3.99 -7.44
N GLY A 36 -15.71 -2.68 -7.70
CA GLY A 36 -16.27 -2.12 -8.94
C GLY A 36 -15.57 -2.63 -10.20
N TRP A 37 -16.26 -2.67 -11.34
CA TRP A 37 -15.68 -3.03 -12.63
C TRP A 37 -16.21 -2.12 -13.74
N GLY A 38 -15.33 -1.69 -14.65
CA GLY A 38 -15.67 -0.82 -15.77
C GLY A 38 -14.44 -0.24 -16.47
N ALA A 39 -14.66 0.43 -17.60
CA ALA A 39 -13.59 0.98 -18.45
C ALA A 39 -12.64 1.92 -17.69
N ALA A 40 -13.18 2.77 -16.80
CA ALA A 40 -12.38 3.65 -15.95
C ALA A 40 -11.42 2.86 -15.05
N LYS A 41 -11.91 1.79 -14.42
CA LYS A 41 -11.07 0.95 -13.57
C LYS A 41 -10.01 0.21 -14.39
N GLN A 42 -10.37 -0.34 -15.54
CA GLN A 42 -9.38 -0.99 -16.42
C GLN A 42 -8.25 -0.04 -16.80
N GLY A 43 -8.58 1.20 -17.20
CA GLY A 43 -7.59 2.23 -17.48
C GLY A 43 -6.74 2.59 -16.25
N TYR A 44 -7.37 2.74 -15.08
CA TYR A 44 -6.68 3.06 -13.82
C TYR A 44 -5.66 1.99 -13.41
N LEU A 45 -6.05 0.71 -13.43
CA LEU A 45 -5.16 -0.40 -13.06
C LEU A 45 -4.00 -0.55 -14.07
N ALA A 46 -4.29 -0.38 -15.37
CA ALA A 46 -3.24 -0.38 -16.40
C ALA A 46 -2.25 0.77 -16.22
N ALA A 47 -2.72 1.97 -15.87
CA ALA A 47 -1.87 3.14 -15.63
C ALA A 47 -0.99 2.97 -14.38
N ILE A 48 -1.51 2.34 -13.31
CA ILE A 48 -0.70 2.00 -12.13
C ILE A 48 0.45 1.07 -12.54
N ARG A 49 0.16 -0.02 -13.24
CA ARG A 49 1.19 -0.99 -13.66
C ARG A 49 2.26 -0.32 -14.51
N GLN A 50 1.86 0.45 -15.53
CA GLN A 50 2.80 1.17 -16.37
C GLN A 50 3.67 2.16 -15.58
N SER A 51 3.10 2.82 -14.57
CA SER A 51 3.83 3.76 -13.72
C SER A 51 4.87 3.06 -12.86
N LEU A 52 4.55 1.88 -12.32
CA LEU A 52 5.50 1.05 -11.57
C LEU A 52 6.66 0.60 -12.46
N GLU A 53 6.36 0.09 -13.65
CA GLU A 53 7.36 -0.32 -14.65
C GLU A 53 8.28 0.83 -15.06
N LYS A 54 7.70 1.99 -15.39
CA LYS A 54 8.47 3.19 -15.79
C LYS A 54 9.42 3.68 -14.70
N ARG A 55 9.06 3.47 -13.43
CA ARG A 55 9.85 3.85 -12.25
C ARG A 55 10.81 2.77 -11.79
N ASN A 56 10.85 1.63 -12.48
CA ASN A 56 11.62 0.44 -12.07
C ASN A 56 11.28 -0.06 -10.66
N ILE A 57 10.01 0.07 -10.26
CA ILE A 57 9.53 -0.48 -8.99
C ILE A 57 9.18 -1.95 -9.19
N ASP A 58 9.84 -2.83 -8.44
CA ASP A 58 9.57 -4.27 -8.47
C ASP A 58 8.21 -4.56 -7.83
N TYR A 59 7.26 -5.09 -8.61
CA TYR A 59 5.92 -5.47 -8.15
C TYR A 59 5.66 -6.99 -8.19
N SER A 60 6.73 -7.79 -8.34
CA SER A 60 6.65 -9.26 -8.46
C SER A 60 5.91 -9.96 -7.32
N GLU A 61 5.83 -9.34 -6.14
CA GLU A 61 5.12 -9.88 -4.99
C GLU A 61 3.59 -9.92 -5.17
N VAL A 62 3.06 -9.07 -6.06
CA VAL A 62 1.63 -8.90 -6.28
C VAL A 62 1.21 -9.06 -7.73
N GLY A 63 2.13 -9.32 -8.65
CA GLY A 63 1.78 -9.49 -10.05
C GLY A 63 2.98 -9.69 -10.96
N ASP A 64 2.71 -9.66 -12.24
CA ASP A 64 3.66 -9.76 -13.33
C ASP A 64 3.17 -8.94 -14.53
N GLU A 65 3.85 -9.05 -15.67
CA GLU A 65 3.52 -8.34 -16.90
C GLU A 65 2.10 -8.66 -17.43
N SER A 66 1.53 -9.81 -17.03
CA SER A 66 0.24 -10.31 -17.48
C SER A 66 -0.92 -9.92 -16.55
N SER A 67 -0.66 -9.84 -15.24
CA SER A 67 -1.72 -9.63 -14.25
C SER A 67 -1.22 -9.00 -12.96
N MET A 68 -2.11 -8.31 -12.24
CA MET A 68 -1.80 -7.67 -10.96
C MET A 68 -2.92 -7.93 -9.95
N SER A 69 -2.54 -8.43 -8.78
CA SER A 69 -3.41 -8.74 -7.65
C SER A 69 -3.56 -7.52 -6.75
N TYR A 70 -4.81 -7.14 -6.50
CA TYR A 70 -5.17 -6.09 -5.55
C TYR A 70 -5.86 -6.69 -4.31
N ARG A 71 -5.48 -7.90 -3.91
CA ARG A 71 -6.06 -8.58 -2.73
C ARG A 71 -5.52 -8.03 -1.42
N ASN A 72 -4.26 -7.61 -1.40
CA ASN A 72 -3.57 -7.19 -0.20
C ASN A 72 -2.97 -5.81 -0.41
N HIS A 73 -2.86 -5.06 0.67
CA HIS A 73 -2.10 -3.82 0.68
C HIS A 73 -0.61 -4.09 0.55
N VAL A 74 0.07 -3.13 -0.05
CA VAL A 74 1.51 -3.16 -0.30
C VAL A 74 2.22 -1.98 0.35
N PHE A 75 3.50 -2.19 0.61
CA PHE A 75 4.44 -1.19 1.12
C PHE A 75 5.61 -1.12 0.15
N LEU A 76 6.08 0.09 -0.15
CA LEU A 76 7.30 0.27 -0.93
C LEU A 76 8.51 0.23 0.00
N VAL A 77 9.39 -0.74 -0.22
CA VAL A 77 10.63 -0.92 0.53
C VAL A 77 11.75 -1.11 -0.48
N GLU A 78 12.73 -0.20 -0.47
CA GLU A 78 13.93 -0.28 -1.32
C GLU A 78 13.60 -0.51 -2.82
N GLY A 79 12.56 0.14 -3.32
CA GLY A 79 12.15 0.01 -4.73
C GLY A 79 11.30 -1.23 -5.05
N LYS A 80 10.87 -1.99 -4.04
CA LYS A 80 10.00 -3.17 -4.20
C LYS A 80 8.69 -3.02 -3.44
N LEU A 81 7.57 -3.37 -4.07
CA LEU A 81 6.29 -3.54 -3.40
C LEU A 81 6.27 -4.87 -2.66
N LEU A 82 6.04 -4.80 -1.35
CA LEU A 82 5.93 -5.95 -0.47
C LEU A 82 4.56 -5.98 0.21
N ARG A 83 3.95 -7.18 0.27
CA ARG A 83 2.83 -7.43 1.19
C ARG A 83 3.31 -7.33 2.62
N LEU A 84 2.41 -7.03 3.56
CA LEU A 84 2.79 -6.83 4.97
C LEU A 84 3.63 -7.98 5.54
N SER A 85 3.25 -9.23 5.27
CA SER A 85 3.98 -10.40 5.79
C SER A 85 5.42 -10.53 5.25
N ALA A 86 5.71 -9.90 4.12
CA ALA A 86 7.03 -9.89 3.50
C ALA A 86 7.88 -8.67 3.90
N VAL A 87 7.30 -7.66 4.56
CA VAL A 87 8.04 -6.47 4.98
C VAL A 87 8.99 -6.82 6.15
N PRO A 88 10.28 -6.45 6.07
CA PRO A 88 11.19 -6.61 7.20
C PRO A 88 10.67 -5.88 8.45
N ILE A 89 10.70 -6.55 9.61
CA ILE A 89 10.21 -6.01 10.89
C ILE A 89 10.85 -4.65 11.20
N GLN A 90 12.14 -4.49 10.90
CA GLN A 90 12.89 -3.27 11.14
C GLN A 90 12.34 -2.08 10.34
N ALA A 91 11.83 -2.32 9.13
CA ALA A 91 11.17 -1.30 8.32
C ALA A 91 9.76 -0.97 8.85
N LEU A 92 9.07 -1.93 9.47
CA LEU A 92 7.73 -1.72 10.06
C LEU A 92 7.76 -0.92 11.36
N ILE A 93 8.78 -1.09 12.21
CA ILE A 93 8.86 -0.41 13.51
C ILE A 93 8.62 1.10 13.43
N PRO A 94 9.36 1.89 12.61
CA PRO A 94 9.16 3.35 12.57
C PRO A 94 7.78 3.74 12.06
N LEU A 95 7.22 2.96 11.14
CA LEU A 95 5.90 3.16 10.56
C LEU A 95 4.78 2.92 11.59
N VAL A 96 4.86 1.79 12.30
CA VAL A 96 3.92 1.44 13.36
C VAL A 96 4.01 2.42 14.52
N LYS A 97 5.23 2.80 14.94
CA LYS A 97 5.43 3.84 15.97
C LYS A 97 4.73 5.14 15.60
N ARG A 98 4.90 5.62 14.36
CA ARG A 98 4.23 6.84 13.87
C ARG A 98 2.71 6.71 13.91
N HIS A 99 2.17 5.59 13.45
CA HIS A 99 0.73 5.35 13.45
C HIS A 99 0.15 5.37 14.87
N ILE A 100 0.76 4.63 15.80
CA ILE A 100 0.27 4.54 17.18
C ILE A 100 0.36 5.89 17.88
N THR A 101 1.49 6.60 17.79
CA THR A 101 1.64 7.95 18.34
C THR A 101 0.57 8.90 17.79
N GLY A 102 0.28 8.83 16.48
CA GLY A 102 -0.76 9.66 15.86
C GLY A 102 -2.19 9.26 16.26
N CYS A 103 -2.44 8.00 16.58
CA CYS A 103 -3.76 7.52 17.02
C CYS A 103 -4.02 7.79 18.51
N LEU A 104 -3.00 7.64 19.35
CA LEU A 104 -3.14 7.81 20.80
C LEU A 104 -2.83 9.23 21.26
N ASN A 105 -2.23 10.06 20.40
CA ASN A 105 -1.78 11.42 20.73
C ASN A 105 -0.89 11.47 21.98
N ILE A 106 -0.11 10.41 22.22
CA ILE A 106 0.85 10.29 23.32
C ILE A 106 2.20 9.83 22.76
N PRO A 107 3.34 10.30 23.31
CA PRO A 107 4.64 9.78 22.98
C PRO A 107 4.75 8.33 23.46
N LEU A 108 5.17 7.42 22.60
CA LEU A 108 5.53 6.06 23.01
C LEU A 108 6.87 6.08 23.75
N SER A 109 6.87 5.77 25.04
CA SER A 109 8.06 5.69 25.90
C SER A 109 8.68 4.30 26.00
N GLY A 110 8.05 3.29 25.39
CA GLY A 110 8.43 1.88 25.49
C GLY A 110 9.08 1.27 24.24
N ASP A 111 9.69 0.10 24.41
CA ASP A 111 10.21 -0.71 23.32
C ASP A 111 9.06 -1.37 22.55
N LEU A 112 8.83 -0.91 21.33
CA LEU A 112 7.85 -1.49 20.42
C LEU A 112 8.39 -2.80 19.84
N GLN A 113 7.68 -3.90 20.10
CA GLN A 113 7.98 -5.19 19.49
C GLN A 113 6.82 -5.64 18.60
N ILE A 114 7.14 -6.26 17.47
CA ILE A 114 6.15 -6.90 16.60
C ILE A 114 6.33 -8.40 16.74
N SER A 115 5.29 -9.09 17.21
CA SER A 115 5.36 -10.53 17.57
C SER A 115 4.66 -11.44 16.58
N HIS A 116 3.72 -10.92 15.80
CA HIS A 116 2.99 -11.67 14.79
C HIS A 116 2.65 -10.76 13.61
N ILE A 117 2.82 -11.26 12.39
CA ILE A 117 2.57 -10.50 11.15
C ILE A 117 1.86 -11.43 10.16
N THR A 118 0.76 -10.94 9.62
CA THR A 118 0.01 -11.53 8.49
C THR A 118 -0.20 -10.46 7.44
N ASP A 119 -0.76 -10.82 6.27
CA ASP A 119 -1.13 -9.81 5.26
C ASP A 119 -2.29 -8.90 5.69
N GLU A 120 -3.02 -9.26 6.74
CA GLU A 120 -4.25 -8.58 7.18
C GLU A 120 -4.09 -7.88 8.52
N SER A 121 -3.11 -8.26 9.34
CA SER A 121 -2.90 -7.70 10.66
C SER A 121 -1.48 -7.94 11.19
N LEU A 122 -1.08 -7.11 12.14
CA LEU A 122 0.14 -7.31 12.93
C LEU A 122 -0.14 -7.11 14.42
N ILE A 123 0.54 -7.88 15.28
CA ILE A 123 0.45 -7.76 16.75
C ILE A 123 1.65 -6.97 17.26
N VAL A 124 1.36 -5.81 17.83
CA VAL A 124 2.33 -4.93 18.47
C VAL A 124 2.28 -5.12 19.97
N ASN A 125 3.42 -5.32 20.62
CA ASN A 125 3.52 -5.27 22.07
C ASN A 125 4.11 -3.92 22.48
N LEU A 126 3.37 -3.21 23.33
CA LEU A 126 3.80 -1.99 23.99
C LEU A 126 3.85 -2.25 25.50
N ASP A 127 5.02 -2.16 26.11
CA ASP A 127 5.20 -2.33 27.56
C ASP A 127 4.50 -3.58 28.15
N CYS A 128 4.44 -4.67 27.35
CA CYS A 128 3.81 -5.96 27.63
C CYS A 128 2.30 -6.12 27.30
N PHE A 129 1.64 -5.12 26.71
CA PHE A 129 0.26 -5.26 26.23
C PHE A 129 0.21 -5.55 24.72
N PRO A 130 -0.35 -6.70 24.30
CA PRO A 130 -0.54 -7.01 22.89
C PRO A 130 -1.69 -6.19 22.30
N TYR A 131 -1.40 -5.46 21.23
CA TYR A 131 -2.34 -4.70 20.43
C TYR A 131 -2.39 -5.26 19.01
N SER A 132 -3.55 -5.81 18.63
CA SER A 132 -3.79 -6.28 17.26
C SER A 132 -4.14 -5.09 16.37
N MET A 133 -3.30 -4.82 15.38
CA MET A 133 -3.49 -3.75 14.40
C MET A 133 -3.98 -4.35 13.08
N PRO A 134 -5.25 -4.12 12.69
CA PRO A 134 -5.72 -4.51 11.38
C PRO A 134 -5.12 -3.61 10.30
N VAL A 135 -4.72 -4.23 9.20
CA VAL A 135 -4.27 -3.55 8.00
C VAL A 135 -5.47 -3.29 7.12
N SER A 136 -5.87 -2.02 7.04
CA SER A 136 -6.98 -1.56 6.22
C SER A 136 -6.59 -0.30 5.48
N SER A 137 -7.27 0.03 4.38
CA SER A 137 -7.00 1.26 3.62
C SER A 137 -7.07 2.51 4.50
N LYS A 138 -7.91 2.52 5.54
CA LYS A 138 -8.02 3.63 6.51
C LYS A 138 -6.88 3.65 7.55
N ALA A 139 -6.39 2.48 7.95
CA ALA A 139 -5.23 2.38 8.82
C ALA A 139 -3.95 2.76 8.06
N LEU A 140 -3.85 2.34 6.81
CA LEU A 140 -2.71 2.53 5.90
C LEU A 140 -2.68 3.87 5.18
N SER A 141 -3.80 4.57 4.99
CA SER A 141 -3.77 5.95 4.47
C SER A 141 -2.94 6.90 5.35
N LYS A 142 -2.64 6.48 6.60
CA LYS A 142 -1.78 7.18 7.55
C LYS A 142 -0.33 6.73 7.52
N PHE A 143 -0.03 5.61 6.86
CA PHE A 143 1.33 5.21 6.54
C PHE A 143 1.73 6.00 5.27
N PRO A 144 2.97 6.53 5.19
CA PRO A 144 3.47 7.21 4.00
C PRO A 144 3.17 6.40 2.74
#